data_AF-A0A935LT63-F1
#
_entry.id   AF-A0A935LT63-F1
#
_cell.length_a   1.000
_cell.length_b   1.000
_cell.length_c   1.000
_cell.angle_alpha   90.00
_cell.angle_beta   90.00
_cell.angle_gamma   90.00
#
_symmetry.space_group_name_H-M   'P 1'
#
loop_
_entity.id
_entity.type
_entity.pdbx_description
1 polymer ?
#
loop_
_entity_poly.entity_id
_entity_poly.type
_entity_poly.pdbx_seq_one_letter_code
_entity_poly.pdbx_strand_id
1 'polypeptide(L)' 'MTTTDLKSKIKSKVDEINDVELLEEVNSIVNYLTSGKEDWNNLSTELKEAVEEGLQQLNTGNKISYDELKKRNSRWFTT' A
#
# COMPACT_ATOMS: atom_id res chain seq x y z
N MET A 1 2.69 10.49 31.51
CA MET A 1 3.72 10.09 30.52
C MET A 1 3.42 10.84 29.23
N THR A 2 4.38 11.62 28.76
CA THR A 2 4.24 12.43 27.56
C THR A 2 4.62 11.64 26.31
N THR A 3 4.25 12.16 25.14
CA THR A 3 4.68 11.61 23.84
C THR A 3 6.21 11.55 23.72
N THR A 4 6.89 12.53 24.30
CA THR A 4 8.37 12.58 24.36
C THR A 4 8.91 11.43 25.20
N ASP A 5 8.33 11.16 26.37
CA ASP A 5 8.75 10.06 27.25
C ASP A 5 8.61 8.69 26.55
N LEU A 6 7.51 8.51 25.81
CA LEU A 6 7.25 7.29 25.04
C LEU A 6 8.28 7.08 23.92
N LYS A 7 8.59 8.13 23.14
CA LYS A 7 9.59 8.06 22.07
C LYS A 7 10.98 7.71 22.60
N SER A 8 11.39 8.35 23.69
CA SER A 8 12.67 8.04 24.33
C SER A 8 12.73 6.60 24.83
N LYS A 9 11.65 6.09 25.43
CA LYS A 9 11.58 4.70 25.90
C LYS A 9 11.65 3.69 24.75
N ILE A 10 11.01 3.96 23.62
CA ILE A 10 11.09 3.12 22.42
C ILE A 10 12.52 3.13 21.86
N LYS A 11 13.14 4.31 21.73
CA LYS A 11 14.52 4.43 21.25
C LYS A 11 15.48 3.59 22.09
N SER A 12 15.42 3.69 23.42
CA SER A 12 16.29 2.90 24.31
C SER A 12 16.12 1.40 24.10
N LYS A 13 14.88 0.92 23.91
CA LYS A 13 14.62 -0.50 23.63
C LYS A 13 15.18 -0.94 22.28
N VAL A 14 15.12 -0.09 21.26
CA VAL A 14 15.70 -0.39 19.94
C VAL A 14 17.23 -0.42 20.02
N ASP A 15 17.84 0.52 20.75
CA ASP A 15 19.30 0.57 20.95
C ASP A 15 19.84 -0.69 21.68
N GLU A 16 19.00 -1.39 22.45
CA GLU A 16 19.36 -2.64 23.16
C GLU A 16 19.32 -3.90 22.27
N ILE A 17 18.68 -3.83 21.09
CA ILE A 17 18.57 -4.96 20.17
C ILE A 17 19.85 -5.07 19.33
N ASN A 18 20.50 -6.23 19.39
CA ASN A 18 21.67 -6.55 18.55
C ASN A 18 21.36 -7.52 17.41
N ASP A 19 20.11 -7.98 17.32
CA ASP A 19 19.62 -8.87 16.28
C ASP A 19 19.14 -8.04 15.07
N VAL A 20 19.81 -8.21 13.94
CA VAL A 20 19.52 -7.46 12.71
C VAL A 20 18.14 -7.82 12.15
N GLU A 21 17.75 -9.10 12.19
CA GLU A 21 16.44 -9.53 11.67
C GLU A 21 15.30 -8.88 12.48
N LEU A 22 15.46 -8.84 13.80
CA LEU A 22 14.49 -8.19 14.68
C LEU A 22 14.42 -6.66 14.46
N LEU A 23 15.56 -6.01 14.18
CA LEU A 23 15.59 -4.59 13.84
C LEU A 23 14.89 -4.31 12.50
N GLU A 24 15.03 -5.19 11.52
CA GLU A 24 14.33 -5.10 10.24
C GLU A 24 12.82 -5.23 10.41
N GLU A 25 12.36 -6.17 11.25
CA GLU A 25 10.93 -6.32 11.58
C GLU A 25 10.37 -5.06 12.27
N VAL A 26 11.08 -4.52 13.25
CA VAL A 26 10.68 -3.28 13.95
C VAL A 26 10.61 -2.11 12.97
N ASN A 27 11.60 -1.97 12.08
CA ASN A 27 11.61 -0.94 11.05
C ASN A 27 10.43 -1.08 10.08
N SER A 28 10.09 -2.30 9.66
CA SER A 28 8.94 -2.59 8.81
C SER A 28 7.62 -2.17 9.47
N ILE A 29 7.42 -2.51 10.74
CA ILE A 29 6.21 -2.13 11.50
C ILE A 29 6.11 -0.60 11.64
N VAL A 30 7.21 0.07 11.98
CA VAL A 30 7.23 1.53 12.10
C VAL A 30 6.92 2.19 10.76
N ASN A 31 7.52 1.70 9.66
CA ASN A 31 7.22 2.18 8.32
C ASN A 31 5.76 1.96 7.95
N TYR A 32 5.19 0.78 8.22
CA TYR A 32 3.76 0.51 7.96
C TYR A 32 2.85 1.49 8.72
N LEU A 33 3.13 1.73 10.00
CA LEU A 33 2.29 2.60 10.84
C LEU A 33 2.49 4.09 10.56
N THR A 34 3.66 4.51 10.07
CA THR A 34 3.99 5.92 9.81
C THR A 34 3.80 6.33 8.35
N SER A 35 3.81 5.38 7.41
CA SER A 35 3.67 5.66 5.98
C SER A 35 2.31 6.26 5.64
N GLY A 36 1.23 5.94 6.38
CA GLY A 36 -0.06 6.64 6.29
C GLY A 36 -0.67 6.77 4.88
N LYS A 37 -0.10 6.09 3.89
CA LYS A 37 -0.35 6.19 2.46
C LYS A 37 0.12 4.87 1.86
N GLU A 38 -0.72 4.30 1.02
CA GLU A 38 -0.50 3.06 0.25
C GLU A 38 0.93 3.00 -0.29
N ASP A 39 1.78 2.23 0.41
CA ASP A 39 3.12 1.93 -0.07
C ASP A 39 2.97 0.91 -1.20
N TRP A 40 3.39 1.28 -2.41
CA TRP A 40 3.34 0.40 -3.59
C TRP A 40 3.91 -0.97 -3.25
N ASN A 41 4.98 -1.02 -2.44
CA ASN A 41 5.63 -2.28 -2.08
C ASN A 41 4.75 -3.21 -1.23
N ASN A 42 3.79 -2.65 -0.49
CA ASN A 42 2.87 -3.39 0.40
C ASN A 42 1.54 -3.78 -0.26
N LEU A 43 1.31 -3.42 -1.53
CA LEU A 43 0.15 -3.91 -2.28
C LEU A 43 0.29 -5.40 -2.63
N SER A 44 -0.83 -6.13 -2.69
CA SER A 44 -0.84 -7.51 -3.18
C SER A 44 -0.36 -7.54 -4.64
N THR A 45 0.16 -8.69 -5.05
CA THR A 45 0.61 -8.90 -6.44
C THR A 45 -0.54 -8.62 -7.41
N GLU A 46 -1.77 -9.09 -7.13
CA GLU A 46 -2.90 -8.85 -8.04
C GLU A 46 -3.23 -7.35 -8.18
N LEU A 47 -3.11 -6.58 -7.09
CA LEU A 47 -3.34 -5.14 -7.14
C LEU A 47 -2.26 -4.40 -7.94
N LYS A 48 -0.99 -4.80 -7.78
CA LYS A 48 0.12 -4.24 -8.56
C LYS A 48 -0.07 -4.53 -10.05
N GLU A 49 -0.37 -5.78 -10.39
CA GLU A 49 -0.63 -6.22 -11.76
C GLU A 49 -1.82 -5.47 -12.38
N ALA A 50 -2.92 -5.30 -11.64
CA ALA A 50 -4.09 -4.55 -12.12
C ALA A 50 -3.77 -3.06 -12.39
N VAL A 51 -2.93 -2.44 -11.56
CA VAL A 51 -2.49 -1.05 -11.78
C VAL A 51 -1.56 -0.95 -12.99
N GLU A 52 -0.59 -1.86 -13.14
CA GLU A 52 0.31 -1.91 -14.30
C GLU A 52 -0.46 -2.14 -15.60
N GLU A 53 -1.44 -3.06 -15.59
CA GLU A 53 -2.32 -3.32 -16.73
C GLU A 53 -3.12 -2.06 -17.09
N GLY A 54 -3.72 -1.39 -16.11
CA GLY A 54 -4.45 -0.15 -16.32
C GLY A 54 -3.59 0.96 -16.94
N LEU A 55 -2.34 1.11 -16.48
CA LEU A 55 -1.39 2.08 -17.05
C LEU A 55 -1.03 1.73 -18.50
N GLN A 56 -0.81 0.45 -18.82
CA GLN A 56 -0.54 0.00 -20.17
C GLN A 56 -1.74 0.23 -21.11
N GLN A 57 -2.96 -0.03 -20.63
CA GLN A 57 -4.20 0.24 -21.37
C GLN A 57 -4.34 1.74 -21.69
N LEU A 58 -4.03 2.63 -20.74
CA LEU A 58 -4.05 4.08 -20.96
C LEU A 58 -2.99 4.52 -21.99
N ASN A 59 -1.76 4.03 -21.89
CA ASN A 59 -0.66 4.38 -22.80
C ASN A 59 -0.92 3.95 -24.24
N THR A 60 -1.61 2.82 -24.43
CA THR A 60 -1.99 2.31 -25.75
C THR A 60 -3.29 2.90 -26.27
N GLY A 61 -3.93 3.81 -25.52
CA GLY A 61 -5.22 4.39 -25.87
C GLY A 61 -6.40 3.43 -25.74
N ASN A 62 -6.18 2.24 -25.20
CA ASN A 62 -7.19 1.22 -24.97
C ASN A 62 -8.02 1.57 -23.71
N LYS A 63 -8.89 2.57 -23.84
CA LYS A 63 -9.80 3.03 -22.78
C LYS A 63 -11.24 3.00 -23.26
N ILE A 64 -12.16 2.71 -22.35
CA ILE A 64 -13.60 2.80 -22.59
C ILE A 64 -14.21 3.80 -21.59
N SER A 65 -15.22 4.54 -22.03
CA SER A 65 -15.97 5.40 -21.11
C SER A 65 -16.89 4.58 -20.22
N TYR A 66 -17.32 5.17 -19.11
CA TYR A 66 -18.29 4.55 -18.22
C TYR A 66 -19.61 4.18 -18.93
N ASP A 67 -20.11 5.07 -19.80
CA ASP A 67 -21.33 4.82 -20.56
C ASP A 67 -21.16 3.64 -21.53
N GLU A 68 -19.99 3.52 -22.14
CA GLU A 68 -19.68 2.43 -23.06
C GLU A 68 -19.49 1.10 -22.32
N LEU A 69 -18.83 1.11 -21.15
CA LEU A 69 -18.74 -0.02 -20.24
C LEU A 69 -20.14 -0.53 -19.86
N LYS A 70 -21.03 0.38 -19.48
CA LYS A 70 -22.41 0.06 -19.09
C LYS A 70 -23.23 -0.51 -20.24
N LYS A 71 -23.06 0.04 -21.45
CA LYS A 71 -23.72 -0.46 -22.66
C LYS A 71 -23.22 -1.85 -23.05
N ARG A 72 -21.91 -2.10 -22.98
CA ARG A 72 -21.29 -3.40 -23.31
C ARG A 72 -21.63 -4.49 -22.29
N ASN A 73 -21.73 -4.13 -21.01
CA ASN A 73 -21.92 -5.06 -19.90
C ASN A 73 -23.23 -4.82 -19.14
N SER A 74 -24.34 -4.57 -19.84
CA SER A 74 -25.63 -4.20 -19.24
C SER A 74 -26.13 -5.16 -18.15
N ARG A 75 -25.75 -6.44 -18.23
CA ARG A 75 -26.07 -7.48 -17.23
C ARG A 75 -25.40 -7.27 -15.87
N TRP A 76 -24.28 -6.56 -15.80
CA TRP A 76 -23.61 -6.23 -14.53
C TRP A 76 -24.26 -5.05 -13.81
N PHE A 77 -25.06 -4.26 -14.53
CA PHE A 77 -25.66 -3.01 -14.05
C PHE A 77 -27.19 -3.09 -13.94
N THR A 78 -27.76 -4.29 -14.07
CA THR A 78 -29.19 -4.53 -13.86
C THR A 78 -29.38 -4.99 -12.41
N THR A 79 -30.04 -4.15 -11.61
CA THR A 79 -30.52 -4.46 -10.25
C THR A 79 -31.85 -5.19 -10.34
#